data_AF-A0A6G1ABY3-F1
#
_entry.id   AF-A0A6G1ABY3-F1
#
_cell.length_a   1.000
_cell.length_b   1.000
_cell.length_c   1.000
_cell.angle_alpha   90.00
_cell.angle_beta   90.00
_cell.angle_gamma   90.00
#
_symmetry.space_group_name_H-M   'P 1'
#
loop_
_entity.id
_entity.type
_entity.pdbx_description
1 polymer ?
#
loop_
_entity_poly.entity_id
_entity_poly.type
_entity_poly.pdbx_seq_one_letter_code
_entity_poly.pdbx_strand_id
1 'polypeptide(L)'
;MPPTFDVMSQDELRKKLYQTFKDRGILDTLKVPILGMSLIQELMHPVLKGELQPRSVSMEGSSLLIGASNSLVADHLKRCGYEYSLSVFFPETGLATEKVFTIQDLLQLLKINPESSLYKSLVGLFSFYNLLCFLLQFLREVAEYHQSRASCDVETQTSSAFPGKDSLAEKLQLIDDQFAGAYPQRPKLESLEIKLNEYKREIEQQLRAEMCQKLKYFKDTEIAKIKMEEKTKLEREFAAFRHELARACQANSESLISREKLALERIQKHQEMETKEIYAQRQLLLKDIDVLRGREAELKQRIEAFELAQRLQEEKNKSTTDALRKRELNVKSIEETYDQRLKNELLKYQLELKDDYIARANKLIEDERKNKEKTIHLQEELRAINSKKEELSQSVNRIKELELELESVRAQSLAITKQNRLLNEKVKEMSDYSLLKEGKLELQAQNKLLKQHLDEIRNQNLRLLSHLSQPSPELAAFQKELKKAENVIAFEHKEFEAHKQALQKQLQSEV
;
A
#
# COMPACT_ATOMS: atom_id res chain seq x y z
N MET A 1 65.76 18.04 -24.25
CA MET A 1 65.17 16.69 -24.15
C MET A 1 64.42 16.40 -25.44
N PRO A 2 64.55 15.21 -26.04
CA PRO A 2 63.73 14.82 -27.19
C PRO A 2 62.30 14.47 -26.72
N PRO A 3 61.27 14.64 -27.57
CA PRO A 3 59.92 14.21 -27.24
C PRO A 3 59.89 12.67 -27.20
N THR A 4 59.43 12.11 -26.08
CA THR A 4 59.15 10.69 -25.96
C THR A 4 57.97 10.33 -26.86
N PHE A 5 58.23 9.73 -28.02
CA PHE A 5 57.19 9.05 -28.76
C PHE A 5 56.74 7.85 -27.94
N ASP A 6 55.49 7.91 -27.48
CA ASP A 6 54.82 6.81 -26.81
C ASP A 6 54.65 5.66 -27.80
N VAL A 7 55.54 4.66 -27.73
CA VAL A 7 55.55 3.51 -28.62
C VAL A 7 54.44 2.57 -28.17
N MET A 8 53.22 2.91 -28.57
CA MET A 8 52.04 2.06 -28.37
C MET A 8 52.33 0.63 -28.81
N SER A 9 52.03 -0.34 -27.95
CA SER A 9 52.18 -1.75 -28.30
C SER A 9 51.18 -2.15 -29.40
N GLN A 10 51.52 -3.19 -30.16
CA GLN A 10 50.69 -3.67 -31.27
C GLN A 10 49.26 -4.02 -30.81
N ASP A 11 49.10 -4.53 -29.59
CA ASP A 11 47.79 -4.88 -29.04
C ASP A 11 47.01 -3.68 -28.48
N GLU A 12 47.68 -2.61 -28.03
CA GLU A 12 47.00 -1.35 -27.72
C GLU A 12 46.52 -0.64 -28.99
N LEU A 13 47.31 -0.69 -30.07
CA LEU A 13 46.90 -0.17 -31.38
C LEU A 13 45.68 -0.94 -31.90
N ARG A 14 45.71 -2.28 -31.84
CA ARG A 14 44.55 -3.14 -32.18
C ARG A 14 43.33 -2.83 -31.33
N LYS A 15 43.48 -2.67 -30.00
CA LYS A 15 42.37 -2.32 -29.10
C LYS A 15 41.78 -0.95 -29.41
N LYS A 16 42.60 0.09 -29.65
CA LYS A 16 42.10 1.41 -30.05
C LYS A 16 41.39 1.36 -31.40
N LEU A 17 41.96 0.71 -32.41
CA LEU A 17 41.34 0.55 -33.73
C LEU A 17 40.00 -0.19 -33.65
N TYR A 18 39.94 -1.31 -32.94
CA TYR A 18 38.70 -2.07 -32.74
C TYR A 18 37.63 -1.22 -32.03
N GLN A 19 38.02 -0.44 -31.01
CA GLN A 19 37.13 0.47 -30.32
C GLN A 19 36.63 1.60 -31.24
N THR A 20 37.50 2.23 -32.04
CA THR A 20 37.07 3.28 -32.99
C THR A 20 36.15 2.76 -34.09
N PHE A 21 36.35 1.54 -34.59
CA PHE A 21 35.44 0.94 -35.59
C PHE A 21 34.10 0.51 -34.98
N LYS A 22 34.10 0.11 -33.70
CA LYS A 22 32.88 -0.17 -32.93
C LYS A 22 32.07 1.11 -32.66
N ASP A 23 32.73 2.17 -32.20
CA ASP A 23 32.09 3.44 -31.86
C ASP A 23 31.56 4.19 -33.11
N ARG A 24 32.11 3.90 -34.30
CA ARG A 24 31.61 4.40 -35.61
C ARG A 24 30.57 3.49 -36.27
N GLY A 25 30.24 2.33 -35.70
CA GLY A 25 29.26 1.38 -36.27
C GLY A 25 29.70 0.68 -37.56
N ILE A 26 31.01 0.66 -37.86
CA ILE A 26 31.57 0.11 -39.12
C ILE A 26 31.76 -1.42 -39.00
N LEU A 27 31.71 -1.97 -37.78
CA LEU A 27 31.95 -3.40 -37.53
C LEU A 27 30.97 -4.33 -38.27
N ASP A 28 29.70 -3.91 -38.44
CA ASP A 28 28.67 -4.73 -39.09
C ASP A 28 28.67 -4.63 -40.62
N THR A 29 29.44 -3.69 -41.20
CA THR A 29 29.64 -3.55 -42.66
C THR A 29 30.91 -4.23 -43.17
N LEU A 30 31.60 -5.01 -42.33
CA LEU A 30 32.84 -5.75 -42.63
C LEU A 30 32.66 -6.94 -43.62
N LYS A 31 32.15 -6.68 -44.82
CA LYS A 31 32.35 -7.57 -45.98
C LYS A 31 33.61 -7.15 -46.74
N VAL A 32 34.43 -8.15 -47.05
CA VAL A 32 35.82 -8.07 -47.55
C VAL A 32 36.13 -6.96 -48.60
N PRO A 33 35.30 -6.66 -49.63
CA PRO A 33 35.68 -5.62 -50.61
C PRO A 33 35.76 -4.19 -50.05
N ILE A 34 35.01 -3.85 -48.99
CA ILE A 34 35.05 -2.50 -48.38
C ILE A 34 36.34 -2.31 -47.55
N LEU A 35 36.94 -3.42 -47.12
CA LEU A 35 38.06 -3.48 -46.17
C LEU A 35 39.37 -2.91 -46.73
N GLY A 36 39.53 -2.88 -48.06
CA GLY A 36 40.65 -2.19 -48.72
C GLY A 36 40.41 -0.68 -48.84
N MET A 37 39.27 -0.28 -49.43
CA MET A 37 38.96 1.14 -49.66
C MET A 37 38.84 1.96 -48.38
N SER A 38 38.06 1.48 -47.40
CA SER A 38 37.83 2.23 -46.15
C SER A 38 39.10 2.35 -45.32
N LEU A 39 39.90 1.28 -45.24
CA LEU A 39 41.15 1.28 -44.47
C LEU A 39 42.19 2.22 -45.10
N ILE A 40 42.32 2.23 -46.43
CA ILE A 40 43.22 3.14 -47.14
C ILE A 40 42.73 4.59 -47.03
N GLN A 41 41.42 4.86 -47.19
CA GLN A 41 40.90 6.22 -46.99
C GLN A 41 41.07 6.74 -45.55
N GLU A 42 40.81 5.93 -44.52
CA GLU A 42 41.04 6.35 -43.13
C GLU A 42 42.52 6.53 -42.80
N LEU A 43 43.42 5.74 -43.40
CA LEU A 43 44.88 5.94 -43.30
C LEU A 43 45.39 7.15 -44.09
N MET A 44 44.67 7.61 -45.12
CA MET A 44 45.03 8.76 -45.94
C MET A 44 44.43 10.10 -45.46
N HIS A 45 43.53 10.11 -44.47
CA HIS A 45 42.98 11.36 -43.94
C HIS A 45 43.96 12.08 -42.97
N PRO A 46 44.19 13.40 -43.14
CA PRO A 46 45.38 14.08 -42.63
C PRO A 46 45.25 14.56 -41.18
N VAL A 47 45.08 13.64 -40.22
CA VAL A 47 44.86 14.00 -38.80
C VAL A 47 46.10 13.79 -37.90
N LEU A 48 47.13 13.06 -38.36
CA LEU A 48 48.33 12.79 -37.56
C LEU A 48 49.64 12.99 -38.34
N LYS A 49 50.25 14.17 -38.13
CA LYS A 49 51.59 14.64 -38.54
C LYS A 49 51.78 15.08 -40.00
N GLY A 50 52.03 16.39 -40.13
CA GLY A 50 53.24 16.94 -40.77
C GLY A 50 53.35 16.83 -42.30
N GLU A 51 53.31 17.99 -42.95
CA GLU A 51 53.67 18.26 -44.35
C GLU A 51 54.46 17.17 -45.09
N LEU A 52 53.74 16.31 -45.79
CA LEU A 52 54.26 15.60 -46.95
C LEU A 52 53.34 15.87 -48.13
N GLN A 53 53.58 17.02 -48.77
CA GLN A 53 53.21 17.23 -50.16
C GLN A 53 53.65 16.00 -50.98
N PRO A 54 52.76 15.34 -51.75
CA PRO A 54 53.23 14.40 -52.75
C PRO A 54 54.18 15.16 -53.66
N ARG A 55 55.40 14.63 -53.87
CA ARG A 55 56.52 15.33 -54.51
C ARG A 55 56.21 15.63 -55.98
N SER A 56 55.47 16.70 -56.22
CA SER A 56 55.18 17.22 -57.54
C SER A 56 56.47 17.79 -58.12
N VAL A 57 56.94 17.16 -59.20
CA VAL A 57 57.88 17.82 -60.11
C VAL A 57 57.06 18.92 -60.78
N SER A 58 57.17 20.15 -60.26
CA SER A 58 56.53 21.31 -60.87
C SER A 58 57.18 21.61 -62.22
N MET A 59 56.57 21.06 -63.26
CA MET A 59 56.74 21.48 -64.64
C MET A 59 55.32 21.56 -65.19
N GLU A 60 54.73 22.76 -65.21
CA GLU A 60 53.27 22.94 -65.34
C GLU A 60 52.66 22.30 -66.60
N GLY A 61 53.45 22.13 -67.66
CA GLY A 61 53.04 21.39 -68.87
C GLY A 61 52.99 19.86 -68.72
N SER A 62 53.77 19.24 -67.82
CA SER A 62 53.75 17.77 -67.66
C SER A 62 52.53 17.29 -66.87
N SER A 63 52.02 18.10 -65.93
CA SER A 63 50.82 17.77 -65.16
C SER A 63 49.58 17.59 -66.06
N LEU A 64 49.42 18.47 -67.06
CA LEU A 64 48.33 18.37 -68.04
C LEU A 64 48.48 17.18 -68.98
N LEU A 65 49.70 16.89 -69.45
CA LEU A 65 49.99 15.71 -70.28
C LEU A 65 49.75 14.40 -69.51
N ILE A 66 50.17 14.32 -68.25
CA ILE A 66 49.93 13.14 -67.39
C ILE A 66 48.43 12.97 -67.12
N GLY A 67 47.71 14.05 -66.82
CA GLY A 67 46.25 14.01 -66.66
C GLY A 67 45.52 13.56 -67.94
N ALA A 68 45.99 14.00 -69.11
CA ALA A 68 45.48 13.56 -70.41
C ALA A 68 45.78 12.07 -70.66
N SER A 69 47.01 11.61 -70.43
CA SER A 69 47.39 10.19 -70.55
C SER A 69 46.58 9.30 -69.61
N ASN A 70 46.39 9.70 -68.36
CA ASN A 70 45.57 8.95 -67.40
C ASN A 70 44.09 8.94 -67.81
N SER A 71 43.58 10.04 -68.40
CA SER A 71 42.22 10.09 -68.96
C SER A 71 42.02 9.15 -70.16
N LEU A 72 43.03 8.99 -71.02
CA LEU A 72 43.01 8.03 -72.13
C LEU A 72 42.92 6.58 -71.63
N VAL A 73 43.68 6.24 -70.58
CA VAL A 73 43.62 4.92 -69.94
C VAL A 73 42.27 4.71 -69.25
N ALA A 74 41.72 5.74 -68.58
CA ALA A 74 40.39 5.67 -67.97
C ALA A 74 39.27 5.45 -69.00
N ASP A 75 39.29 6.13 -70.16
CA ASP A 75 38.34 5.89 -71.26
C ASP A 75 38.44 4.44 -71.79
N HIS A 76 39.66 3.93 -71.96
CA HIS A 76 39.90 2.55 -72.37
C HIS A 76 39.36 1.53 -71.35
N LEU A 77 39.72 1.64 -70.07
CA LEU A 77 39.26 0.74 -69.01
C LEU A 77 37.72 0.77 -68.88
N LYS A 78 37.11 1.95 -69.00
CA LYS A 78 35.65 2.13 -68.97
C LYS A 78 34.95 1.48 -70.18
N ARG A 79 35.45 1.70 -71.40
CA ARG A 79 34.84 1.14 -72.62
C ARG A 79 35.06 -0.36 -72.78
N CYS A 80 36.15 -0.90 -72.24
CA CYS A 80 36.41 -2.34 -72.19
C CYS A 80 35.70 -3.06 -71.02
N GLY A 81 34.93 -2.35 -70.19
CA GLY A 81 34.14 -2.95 -69.11
C GLY A 81 34.97 -3.42 -67.90
N TYR A 82 36.19 -2.91 -67.72
CA TYR A 82 37.06 -3.29 -66.60
C TYR A 82 36.73 -2.50 -65.32
N GLU A 83 35.49 -2.62 -64.86
CA GLU A 83 34.89 -1.95 -63.68
C GLU A 83 35.81 -2.00 -62.43
N TYR A 84 36.38 -3.19 -62.14
CA TYR A 84 37.27 -3.38 -60.98
C TYR A 84 38.59 -2.61 -61.13
N SER A 85 39.26 -2.74 -62.27
CA SER A 85 40.51 -2.02 -62.53
C SER A 85 40.29 -0.50 -62.55
N LEU A 86 39.16 -0.05 -63.10
CA LEU A 86 38.76 1.35 -63.14
C LEU A 86 38.52 1.93 -61.74
N SER A 87 37.90 1.17 -60.83
CA SER A 87 37.63 1.61 -59.45
C SER A 87 38.90 1.76 -58.59
N VAL A 88 39.95 1.01 -58.91
CA VAL A 88 41.29 1.13 -58.32
C VAL A 88 42.10 2.27 -58.97
N PHE A 89 42.00 2.40 -60.29
CA PHE A 89 42.78 3.37 -61.08
C PHE A 89 42.44 4.85 -60.79
N PHE A 90 41.16 5.18 -60.54
CA PHE A 90 40.76 6.56 -60.22
C PHE A 90 41.42 7.09 -58.92
N PRO A 91 41.35 6.39 -57.76
CA PRO A 91 42.11 6.76 -56.56
C PRO A 91 43.62 6.81 -56.77
N GLU A 92 44.22 5.81 -57.43
CA GLU A 92 45.68 5.72 -57.62
C GLU A 92 46.25 6.87 -58.47
N THR A 93 45.48 7.34 -59.46
CA THR A 93 45.90 8.44 -60.35
C THR A 93 45.49 9.83 -59.86
N GLY A 94 44.73 9.92 -58.76
CA GLY A 94 44.16 11.18 -58.27
C GLY A 94 43.11 11.81 -59.19
N LEU A 95 42.63 11.07 -60.20
CA LEU A 95 41.58 11.51 -61.11
C LEU A 95 40.21 11.38 -60.43
N ALA A 96 39.60 12.51 -60.08
CA ALA A 96 38.18 12.55 -59.78
C ALA A 96 37.37 12.24 -61.05
N THR A 97 36.23 11.56 -60.91
CA THR A 97 35.32 11.23 -62.02
C THR A 97 34.83 12.46 -62.81
N GLU A 98 34.84 13.64 -62.18
CA GLU A 98 34.47 14.94 -62.75
C GLU A 98 35.63 15.65 -63.50
N LYS A 99 36.86 15.13 -63.44
CA LYS A 99 38.08 15.75 -64.03
C LYS A 99 38.67 14.97 -65.22
N VAL A 100 37.86 14.15 -65.88
CA VAL A 100 38.28 13.47 -67.12
C VAL A 100 38.23 14.45 -68.28
N PHE A 101 39.34 14.64 -68.99
CA PHE A 101 39.40 15.52 -70.16
C PHE A 101 38.40 15.07 -71.25
N THR A 102 37.69 16.01 -71.87
CA THR A 102 36.82 15.70 -73.01
C THR A 102 37.67 15.46 -74.26
N ILE A 103 37.07 14.82 -75.28
CA ILE A 103 37.73 14.58 -76.57
C ILE A 103 38.22 15.90 -77.22
N GLN A 104 37.45 16.99 -77.04
CA GLN A 104 37.81 18.30 -77.57
C GLN A 104 39.06 18.86 -76.87
N ASP A 105 39.13 18.74 -75.54
CA ASP A 105 40.30 19.14 -74.75
C ASP A 105 41.53 18.31 -75.15
N LEU A 106 41.38 16.99 -75.32
CA LEU A 106 42.46 16.09 -75.74
C LEU A 106 43.01 16.43 -77.13
N LEU A 107 42.14 16.72 -78.12
CA LEU A 107 42.55 17.10 -79.47
C LEU A 107 43.25 18.47 -79.49
N GLN A 108 42.79 19.42 -78.66
CA GLN A 108 43.43 20.73 -78.47
C GLN A 108 44.81 20.59 -77.81
N LEU A 109 44.94 19.71 -76.81
CA LEU A 109 46.20 19.43 -76.10
C LEU A 109 47.23 18.71 -76.99
N LEU A 110 46.76 17.86 -77.91
CA LEU A 110 47.57 17.25 -78.99
C LEU A 110 47.90 18.21 -80.15
N LYS A 111 47.45 19.48 -80.09
CA LYS A 111 47.66 20.53 -81.12
C LYS A 111 47.19 20.15 -82.54
N ILE A 112 46.15 19.33 -82.65
CA ILE A 112 45.58 18.98 -83.95
C ILE A 112 44.70 20.14 -84.43
N ASN A 113 45.04 20.73 -85.58
CA ASN A 113 44.31 21.88 -86.12
C ASN A 113 42.84 21.50 -86.43
N PRO A 114 41.83 22.24 -85.91
CA PRO A 114 40.42 21.96 -86.16
C PRO A 114 39.99 21.98 -87.64
N GLU A 115 40.75 22.63 -88.52
CA GLU A 115 40.48 22.63 -89.96
C GLU A 115 40.97 21.36 -90.68
N SER A 116 41.86 20.58 -90.04
CA SER A 116 42.46 19.36 -90.59
C SER A 116 41.41 18.30 -90.92
N SER A 117 41.65 17.54 -92.00
CA SER A 117 40.84 16.35 -92.34
C SER A 117 40.89 15.31 -91.21
N LEU A 118 42.02 15.16 -90.52
CA LEU A 118 42.17 14.28 -89.37
C LEU A 118 41.26 14.68 -88.20
N TYR A 119 41.17 15.98 -87.90
CA TYR A 119 40.30 16.47 -86.82
C TYR A 119 38.82 16.21 -87.13
N LYS A 120 38.41 16.49 -88.37
CA LYS A 120 37.04 16.25 -88.86
C LYS A 120 36.68 14.77 -88.87
N SER A 121 37.63 13.88 -89.24
CA SER A 121 37.46 12.43 -89.15
C SER A 121 37.27 11.97 -87.70
N LEU A 122 38.19 12.36 -86.81
CA LEU A 122 38.19 11.98 -85.39
C LEU A 122 36.93 12.43 -84.65
N VAL A 123 36.47 13.67 -84.87
CA VAL A 123 35.23 14.19 -84.24
C VAL A 123 33.99 13.55 -84.85
N GLY A 124 33.95 13.28 -86.16
CA GLY A 124 32.82 12.64 -86.83
C GLY A 124 32.64 11.18 -86.42
N LEU A 125 33.71 10.37 -86.45
CA LEU A 125 33.66 8.94 -86.17
C LEU A 125 33.29 8.62 -84.71
N PHE A 126 33.66 9.49 -83.77
CA PHE A 126 33.33 9.31 -82.35
C PHE A 126 31.82 9.35 -82.06
N SER A 127 31.02 9.95 -82.95
CA SER A 127 29.55 9.97 -82.86
C SER A 127 28.91 8.68 -83.38
N PHE A 128 29.60 7.90 -84.21
CA PHE A 128 29.03 6.74 -84.91
C PHE A 128 29.48 5.38 -84.34
N TYR A 129 30.71 5.25 -83.83
CA TYR A 129 31.26 3.96 -83.38
C TYR A 129 31.45 3.87 -81.87
N ASN A 130 30.39 3.45 -81.16
CA ASN A 130 30.35 3.34 -79.70
C ASN A 130 31.19 2.19 -79.08
N LEU A 131 31.88 1.36 -79.87
CA LEU A 131 32.61 0.17 -79.38
C LEU A 131 34.13 0.34 -79.23
N LEU A 132 34.74 1.39 -79.79
CA LEU A 132 36.18 1.59 -79.77
C LEU A 132 36.58 2.69 -78.78
N CYS A 133 37.68 2.49 -78.05
CA CYS A 133 38.25 3.52 -77.18
C CYS A 133 39.00 4.59 -77.99
N PHE A 134 39.03 5.82 -77.47
CA PHE A 134 39.59 6.96 -78.21
C PHE A 134 41.03 6.71 -78.68
N LEU A 135 41.85 6.10 -77.84
CA LEU A 135 43.25 5.78 -78.14
C LEU A 135 43.40 4.85 -79.36
N LEU A 136 42.58 3.79 -79.46
CA LEU A 136 42.67 2.83 -80.57
C LEU A 136 42.17 3.45 -81.87
N GLN A 137 41.10 4.26 -81.82
CA GLN A 137 40.60 4.99 -82.98
C GLN A 137 41.65 6.00 -83.48
N PHE A 138 42.27 6.75 -82.59
CA PHE A 138 43.32 7.71 -82.93
C PHE A 138 44.51 7.04 -83.63
N LEU A 139 45.02 5.93 -83.09
CA LEU A 139 46.12 5.19 -83.70
C LEU A 139 45.76 4.59 -85.06
N ARG A 140 44.50 4.18 -85.26
CA ARG A 140 43.99 3.67 -86.54
C ARG A 140 43.97 4.76 -87.62
N GLU A 141 43.39 5.92 -87.33
CA GLU A 141 43.35 7.05 -88.26
C GLU A 141 44.76 7.54 -88.62
N VAL A 142 45.69 7.60 -87.65
CA VAL A 142 47.09 7.96 -87.90
C VAL A 142 47.78 6.92 -88.80
N ALA A 143 47.54 5.62 -88.59
CA ALA A 143 48.09 4.58 -89.44
C ALA A 143 47.55 4.65 -90.88
N GLU A 144 46.24 4.87 -91.07
CA GLU A 144 45.61 5.01 -92.39
C GLU A 144 46.07 6.30 -93.12
N TYR A 145 46.29 7.39 -92.37
CA TYR A 145 46.85 8.64 -92.90
C TYR A 145 48.33 8.52 -93.32
N HIS A 146 49.10 7.64 -92.68
CA HIS A 146 50.48 7.36 -93.09
C HIS A 146 50.56 6.35 -94.25
N GLN A 147 49.69 5.34 -94.29
CA GLN A 147 49.64 4.37 -95.41
C GLN A 147 49.22 5.01 -96.74
N SER A 148 48.36 6.03 -96.70
CA SER A 148 48.01 6.85 -97.88
C SER A 148 49.14 7.79 -98.37
N ARG A 149 50.31 7.77 -97.72
CA ARG A 149 51.48 8.62 -98.05
C ARG A 149 52.73 7.80 -98.36
N ALA A 150 52.63 6.83 -99.28
CA ALA A 150 53.71 5.93 -99.66
C ALA A 150 54.35 6.24 -101.04
N SER A 151 55.68 6.08 -101.09
CA SER A 151 56.61 6.03 -102.24
C SER A 151 56.61 7.18 -103.25
N CYS A 152 57.68 7.99 -103.19
CA CYS A 152 58.26 8.65 -104.36
C CYS A 152 59.80 8.50 -104.26
N ASP A 153 60.30 7.31 -104.58
CA ASP A 153 61.73 6.99 -104.61
C ASP A 153 62.23 6.94 -106.07
N VAL A 154 63.47 7.39 -106.27
CA VAL A 154 64.08 7.55 -107.60
C VAL A 154 65.11 6.44 -107.83
N GLU A 155 64.95 5.66 -108.89
CA GLU A 155 65.86 4.58 -109.28
C GLU A 155 67.06 5.10 -110.10
N THR A 156 68.23 4.47 -109.93
CA THR A 156 69.44 4.70 -110.74
C THR A 156 69.96 3.40 -111.37
N GLN A 157 70.22 3.43 -112.67
CA GLN A 157 70.80 2.33 -113.46
C GLN A 157 72.29 2.57 -113.74
N THR A 158 73.06 1.50 -113.96
CA THR A 158 74.35 1.56 -114.70
C THR A 158 74.55 0.29 -115.56
N SER A 159 75.25 0.44 -116.69
CA SER A 159 75.13 -0.40 -117.90
C SER A 159 76.43 -1.08 -118.36
N SER A 160 76.36 -1.86 -119.45
CA SER A 160 77.51 -2.52 -120.13
C SER A 160 78.03 -1.72 -121.36
N ALA A 161 79.31 -1.93 -121.72
CA ALA A 161 80.05 -1.24 -122.79
C ALA A 161 81.40 -1.97 -123.09
N PHE A 162 82.11 -1.82 -124.23
CA PHE A 162 81.80 -1.51 -125.64
C PHE A 162 82.99 -2.04 -126.51
N PRO A 163 82.83 -2.49 -127.78
CA PRO A 163 83.90 -3.19 -128.53
C PRO A 163 84.64 -2.36 -129.60
N GLY A 164 85.84 -2.83 -130.00
CA GLY A 164 86.41 -2.67 -131.36
C GLY A 164 87.63 -1.76 -131.56
N LYS A 165 88.74 -2.33 -132.07
CA LYS A 165 89.63 -1.81 -133.14
C LYS A 165 90.86 -2.72 -133.38
N ASP A 166 91.26 -2.83 -134.63
CA ASP A 166 92.20 -3.85 -135.15
C ASP A 166 93.67 -3.52 -134.84
N SER A 167 94.49 -4.53 -134.58
CA SER A 167 95.89 -4.37 -134.18
C SER A 167 96.80 -5.46 -134.73
N LEU A 168 97.86 -5.02 -135.43
CA LEU A 168 99.15 -5.63 -135.81
C LEU A 168 99.27 -7.15 -136.15
N ALA A 169 98.59 -8.05 -135.46
CA ALA A 169 98.69 -9.50 -135.63
C ALA A 169 98.40 -9.97 -137.07
N GLU A 170 97.35 -9.43 -137.70
CA GLU A 170 97.01 -9.74 -139.10
C GLU A 170 98.12 -9.38 -140.10
N LYS A 171 98.97 -8.39 -139.79
CA LYS A 171 100.10 -8.02 -140.64
C LYS A 171 101.31 -8.95 -140.50
N LEU A 172 101.42 -9.68 -139.39
CA LEU A 172 102.44 -10.72 -139.22
C LEU A 172 101.98 -12.04 -139.87
N GLN A 173 100.70 -12.39 -139.74
CA GLN A 173 100.14 -13.60 -140.33
C GLN A 173 100.27 -13.62 -141.87
N LEU A 174 100.15 -12.46 -142.52
CA LEU A 174 100.39 -12.29 -143.96
C LEU A 174 101.84 -12.53 -144.41
N ILE A 175 102.82 -12.49 -143.49
CA ILE A 175 104.22 -12.85 -143.76
C ILE A 175 104.40 -14.37 -143.59
N ASP A 176 103.82 -14.94 -142.53
CA ASP A 176 103.86 -16.40 -142.30
C ASP A 176 103.19 -17.17 -143.45
N ASP A 177 102.06 -16.68 -143.98
CA ASP A 177 101.36 -17.25 -145.14
C ASP A 177 102.22 -17.24 -146.42
N GLN A 178 103.10 -16.23 -146.61
CA GLN A 178 104.01 -16.18 -147.77
C GLN A 178 105.13 -17.23 -147.70
N PHE A 179 105.51 -17.67 -146.51
CA PHE A 179 106.58 -18.67 -146.32
C PHE A 179 106.07 -20.11 -146.18
N ALA A 180 104.82 -20.32 -145.78
CA ALA A 180 104.23 -21.65 -145.62
C ALA A 180 104.23 -22.49 -146.93
N GLY A 181 104.16 -21.86 -148.09
CA GLY A 181 104.12 -22.52 -149.40
C GLY A 181 105.41 -23.23 -149.83
N ALA A 182 106.51 -23.11 -149.08
CA ALA A 182 107.83 -23.61 -149.49
C ALA A 182 108.14 -25.07 -149.10
N TYR A 183 107.23 -25.78 -148.41
CA TYR A 183 107.43 -27.18 -147.98
C TYR A 183 106.60 -28.19 -148.82
N PRO A 184 107.23 -29.11 -149.57
CA PRO A 184 106.52 -30.16 -150.31
C PRO A 184 105.87 -31.19 -149.37
N GLN A 185 104.54 -31.15 -149.26
CA GLN A 185 103.75 -32.14 -148.52
C GLN A 185 103.89 -33.55 -149.11
N ARG A 186 103.93 -34.58 -148.24
CA ARG A 186 103.99 -36.00 -148.62
C ARG A 186 102.74 -36.72 -148.11
N PRO A 187 101.63 -36.75 -148.88
CA PRO A 187 100.31 -37.16 -148.39
C PRO A 187 100.18 -38.62 -147.92
N LYS A 188 101.20 -39.48 -148.14
CA LYS A 188 101.21 -40.87 -147.65
C LYS A 188 101.63 -41.00 -146.18
N LEU A 189 102.48 -40.11 -145.64
CA LEU A 189 102.81 -40.15 -144.20
C LEU A 189 101.64 -39.64 -143.35
N GLU A 190 101.03 -38.53 -143.77
CA GLU A 190 99.92 -37.85 -143.08
C GLU A 190 98.78 -38.83 -142.74
N SER A 191 98.41 -39.74 -143.65
CA SER A 191 97.35 -40.74 -143.41
C SER A 191 97.65 -41.77 -142.30
N LEU A 192 98.91 -42.09 -142.03
CA LEU A 192 99.32 -42.96 -140.92
C LEU A 192 99.47 -42.17 -139.63
N GLU A 193 99.96 -40.95 -139.72
CA GLU A 193 100.11 -40.03 -138.59
C GLU A 193 98.75 -39.58 -138.02
N ILE A 194 97.75 -39.36 -138.88
CA ILE A 194 96.35 -39.11 -138.46
C ILE A 194 95.81 -40.30 -137.65
N LYS A 195 95.96 -41.54 -138.14
CA LYS A 195 95.50 -42.75 -137.44
C LYS A 195 96.24 -42.98 -136.12
N LEU A 196 97.56 -42.73 -136.08
CA LEU A 196 98.35 -42.81 -134.85
C LEU A 196 97.85 -41.79 -133.81
N ASN A 197 97.54 -40.57 -134.25
CA ASN A 197 96.98 -39.51 -133.40
C ASN A 197 95.51 -39.76 -133.01
N GLU A 198 94.74 -40.51 -133.80
CA GLU A 198 93.41 -41.01 -133.42
C GLU A 198 93.53 -42.05 -132.30
N TYR A 199 94.33 -43.12 -132.48
CA TYR A 199 94.56 -44.09 -131.41
C TYR A 199 95.15 -43.47 -130.13
N LYS A 200 96.07 -42.51 -130.28
CA LYS A 200 96.58 -41.74 -129.13
C LYS A 200 95.47 -40.96 -128.42
N ARG A 201 94.59 -40.27 -129.17
CA ARG A 201 93.44 -39.56 -128.60
C ARG A 201 92.43 -40.51 -127.96
N GLU A 202 92.17 -41.68 -128.53
CA GLU A 202 91.30 -42.71 -127.95
C GLU A 202 91.87 -43.23 -126.63
N ILE A 203 93.16 -43.59 -126.59
CA ILE A 203 93.85 -44.03 -125.36
C ILE A 203 93.86 -42.91 -124.30
N GLU A 204 94.13 -41.66 -124.69
CA GLU A 204 94.05 -40.52 -123.76
C GLU A 204 92.63 -40.28 -123.26
N GLN A 205 91.60 -40.43 -124.10
CA GLN A 205 90.20 -40.30 -123.70
C GLN A 205 89.77 -41.42 -122.77
N GLN A 206 90.17 -42.67 -123.04
CA GLN A 206 89.95 -43.82 -122.16
C GLN A 206 90.62 -43.61 -120.81
N LEU A 207 91.90 -43.22 -120.79
CA LEU A 207 92.62 -42.94 -119.54
C LEU A 207 91.99 -41.77 -118.76
N ARG A 208 91.58 -40.70 -119.44
CA ARG A 208 90.85 -39.58 -118.80
C ARG A 208 89.50 -40.03 -118.24
N ALA A 209 88.75 -40.87 -118.97
CA ALA A 209 87.48 -41.42 -118.52
C ALA A 209 87.66 -42.33 -117.29
N GLU A 210 88.65 -43.23 -117.31
CA GLU A 210 89.04 -44.05 -116.17
C GLU A 210 89.44 -43.20 -114.95
N MET A 211 90.27 -42.17 -115.15
CA MET A 211 90.68 -41.27 -114.06
C MET A 211 89.50 -40.49 -113.50
N CYS A 212 88.59 -40.00 -114.34
CA CYS A 212 87.34 -39.36 -113.92
C CYS A 212 86.43 -40.34 -113.13
N GLN A 213 86.33 -41.60 -113.56
CA GLN A 213 85.56 -42.62 -112.86
C GLN A 213 86.19 -42.99 -111.50
N LYS A 214 87.51 -43.22 -111.46
CA LYS A 214 88.28 -43.50 -110.23
C LYS A 214 88.18 -42.33 -109.24
N LEU A 215 88.32 -41.09 -109.72
CA LEU A 215 88.18 -39.87 -108.93
C LEU A 215 86.74 -39.64 -108.44
N LYS A 216 85.73 -39.96 -109.26
CA LYS A 216 84.33 -39.93 -108.83
C LYS A 216 84.07 -40.95 -107.73
N TYR A 217 84.47 -42.21 -107.94
CA TYR A 217 84.35 -43.27 -106.94
C TYR A 217 85.03 -42.88 -105.63
N PHE A 218 86.27 -42.38 -105.67
CA PHE A 218 86.99 -41.90 -104.49
C PHE A 218 86.26 -40.77 -103.76
N LYS A 219 85.75 -39.76 -104.49
CA LYS A 219 84.93 -38.69 -103.91
C LYS A 219 83.65 -39.22 -103.29
N ASP A 220 82.91 -40.08 -103.98
CA ASP A 220 81.65 -40.64 -103.51
C ASP A 220 81.88 -41.51 -102.25
N THR A 221 82.98 -42.28 -102.19
CA THR A 221 83.36 -43.06 -100.99
C THR A 221 83.78 -42.18 -99.81
N GLU A 222 84.58 -41.14 -100.03
CA GLU A 222 85.02 -40.27 -98.92
C GLU A 222 83.86 -39.39 -98.42
N ILE A 223 82.98 -38.91 -99.32
CA ILE A 223 81.75 -38.21 -98.95
C ILE A 223 80.81 -39.14 -98.17
N ALA A 224 80.67 -40.40 -98.57
CA ALA A 224 79.86 -41.38 -97.82
C ALA A 224 80.44 -41.65 -96.43
N LYS A 225 81.77 -41.77 -96.32
CA LYS A 225 82.48 -41.95 -95.05
C LYS A 225 82.30 -40.73 -94.12
N ILE A 226 82.52 -39.51 -94.61
CA ILE A 226 82.29 -38.27 -93.85
C ILE A 226 80.83 -38.19 -93.36
N LYS A 227 79.85 -38.44 -94.24
CA LYS A 227 78.42 -38.44 -93.85
C LYS A 227 78.11 -39.48 -92.78
N MET A 228 78.71 -40.66 -92.84
CA MET A 228 78.55 -41.69 -91.81
C MET A 228 79.23 -41.28 -90.50
N GLU A 229 80.43 -40.71 -90.54
CA GLU A 229 81.12 -40.20 -89.35
C GLU A 229 80.33 -39.07 -88.68
N GLU A 230 79.85 -38.07 -89.44
CA GLU A 230 78.99 -36.98 -88.96
C GLU A 230 77.69 -37.50 -88.37
N LYS A 231 76.99 -38.42 -89.05
CA LYS A 231 75.78 -39.06 -88.52
C LYS A 231 76.06 -39.74 -87.18
N THR A 232 77.14 -40.51 -87.06
CA THR A 232 77.48 -41.17 -85.79
C THR A 232 77.90 -40.18 -84.69
N LYS A 233 78.48 -39.01 -85.04
CA LYS A 233 78.78 -37.94 -84.07
C LYS A 233 77.48 -37.33 -83.54
N LEU A 234 76.57 -36.93 -84.43
CA LEU A 234 75.25 -36.39 -84.07
C LEU A 234 74.42 -37.39 -83.25
N GLU A 235 74.44 -38.67 -83.59
CA GLU A 235 73.76 -39.73 -82.82
C GLU A 235 74.34 -39.88 -81.40
N ARG A 236 75.67 -39.79 -81.24
CA ARG A 236 76.33 -39.79 -79.92
C ARG A 236 75.99 -38.55 -79.10
N GLU A 237 76.07 -37.37 -79.71
CA GLU A 237 75.75 -36.09 -79.06
C GLU A 237 74.28 -36.04 -78.61
N PHE A 238 73.36 -36.50 -79.48
CA PHE A 238 71.95 -36.58 -79.16
C PHE A 238 71.64 -37.62 -78.07
N ALA A 239 72.35 -38.76 -78.05
CA ALA A 239 72.25 -39.73 -76.96
C ALA A 239 72.79 -39.17 -75.63
N ALA A 240 73.90 -38.42 -75.66
CA ALA A 240 74.45 -37.73 -74.49
C ALA A 240 73.49 -36.68 -73.94
N PHE A 241 72.93 -35.82 -74.80
CA PHE A 241 71.93 -34.82 -74.42
C PHE A 241 70.67 -35.45 -73.82
N ARG A 242 70.17 -36.54 -74.42
CA ARG A 242 69.04 -37.32 -73.86
C ARG A 242 69.36 -37.89 -72.47
N HIS A 243 70.57 -38.41 -72.27
CA HIS A 243 71.01 -38.94 -70.99
C HIS A 243 71.20 -37.84 -69.92
N GLU A 244 71.71 -36.67 -70.30
CA GLU A 244 71.80 -35.50 -69.43
C GLU A 244 70.42 -34.98 -69.02
N LEU A 245 69.51 -34.83 -69.97
CA LEU A 245 68.13 -34.42 -69.69
C LEU A 245 67.41 -35.45 -68.82
N ALA A 246 67.59 -36.75 -69.07
CA ALA A 246 67.04 -37.81 -68.22
C ALA A 246 67.57 -37.74 -66.77
N ARG A 247 68.89 -37.56 -66.59
CA ARG A 247 69.50 -37.37 -65.25
C ARG A 247 69.00 -36.10 -64.56
N ALA A 248 68.86 -35.00 -65.27
CA ALA A 248 68.33 -33.75 -64.71
C ALA A 248 66.85 -33.89 -64.29
N CYS A 249 66.03 -34.53 -65.11
CA CYS A 249 64.63 -34.86 -64.78
C CYS A 249 64.53 -35.79 -63.57
N GLN A 250 65.41 -36.80 -63.46
CA GLN A 250 65.47 -37.69 -62.30
C GLN A 250 65.90 -36.97 -61.02
N ALA A 251 66.96 -36.15 -61.07
CA ALA A 251 67.40 -35.37 -59.90
C ALA A 251 66.31 -34.39 -59.43
N ASN A 252 65.58 -33.78 -60.38
CA ASN A 252 64.45 -32.91 -60.07
C ASN A 252 63.28 -33.69 -59.45
N SER A 253 62.94 -34.90 -59.94
CA SER A 253 61.86 -35.70 -59.36
C SER A 253 62.23 -36.24 -57.97
N GLU A 254 63.47 -36.67 -57.75
CA GLU A 254 63.98 -37.09 -56.43
C GLU A 254 63.98 -35.92 -55.42
N SER A 255 64.33 -34.71 -55.86
CA SER A 255 64.24 -33.48 -55.05
C SER A 255 62.79 -33.12 -54.69
N LEU A 256 61.85 -33.28 -55.64
CA LEU A 256 60.42 -33.06 -55.38
C LEU A 256 59.84 -34.12 -54.43
N ILE A 257 60.14 -35.41 -54.64
CA ILE A 257 59.70 -36.53 -53.79
C ILE A 257 60.24 -36.38 -52.37
N SER A 258 61.50 -36.00 -52.19
CA SER A 258 62.07 -35.75 -50.86
C SER A 258 61.45 -34.54 -50.17
N ARG A 259 61.20 -33.44 -50.91
CA ARG A 259 60.44 -32.28 -50.40
C ARG A 259 59.01 -32.64 -50.00
N GLU A 260 58.32 -33.47 -50.79
CA GLU A 260 56.96 -33.94 -50.50
C GLU A 260 56.92 -34.80 -49.24
N LYS A 261 57.83 -35.79 -49.12
CA LYS A 261 57.98 -36.60 -47.90
C LYS A 261 58.18 -35.75 -46.66
N LEU A 262 59.09 -34.77 -46.71
CA LEU A 262 59.32 -33.81 -45.61
C LEU A 262 58.11 -32.89 -45.33
N ALA A 263 57.22 -32.67 -46.30
CA ALA A 263 55.95 -31.97 -46.06
C ALA A 263 54.94 -32.88 -45.36
N LEU A 264 54.78 -34.12 -45.84
CA LEU A 264 53.88 -35.12 -45.26
C LEU A 264 54.28 -35.48 -43.83
N GLU A 265 55.56 -35.69 -43.54
CA GLU A 265 56.05 -35.95 -42.18
C GLU A 265 55.75 -34.80 -41.21
N ARG A 266 55.82 -33.54 -41.67
CA ARG A 266 55.46 -32.37 -40.84
C ARG A 266 53.96 -32.30 -40.59
N ILE A 267 53.14 -32.57 -41.60
CA ILE A 267 51.68 -32.63 -41.47
C ILE A 267 51.27 -33.75 -40.50
N GLN A 268 51.84 -34.95 -40.66
CA GLN A 268 51.58 -36.07 -39.76
C GLN A 268 51.98 -35.74 -38.32
N LYS A 269 53.19 -35.20 -38.09
CA LYS A 269 53.63 -34.78 -36.74
C LYS A 269 52.70 -33.72 -36.15
N HIS A 270 52.18 -32.79 -36.95
CA HIS A 270 51.21 -31.79 -36.48
C HIS A 270 49.89 -32.46 -36.04
N GLN A 271 49.33 -33.34 -36.88
CA GLN A 271 48.11 -34.09 -36.55
C GLN A 271 48.29 -34.98 -35.30
N GLU A 272 49.46 -35.59 -35.13
CA GLU A 272 49.81 -36.35 -33.92
C GLU A 272 49.94 -35.48 -32.67
N MET A 273 50.28 -34.20 -32.79
CA MET A 273 50.27 -33.25 -31.67
C MET A 273 48.85 -32.77 -31.38
N GLU A 274 48.10 -32.34 -32.39
CA GLU A 274 46.70 -31.89 -32.27
C GLU A 274 45.82 -32.96 -31.63
N THR A 275 45.95 -34.22 -32.05
CA THR A 275 45.18 -35.34 -31.47
C THR A 275 45.52 -35.59 -30.00
N LYS A 276 46.78 -35.41 -29.59
CA LYS A 276 47.21 -35.50 -28.18
C LYS A 276 46.68 -34.31 -27.36
N GLU A 277 46.71 -33.10 -27.91
CA GLU A 277 46.19 -31.89 -27.27
C GLU A 277 44.67 -31.96 -27.09
N ILE A 278 43.92 -32.33 -28.14
CA ILE A 278 42.47 -32.54 -28.08
C ILE A 278 42.11 -33.62 -27.05
N TYR A 279 42.88 -34.72 -27.01
CA TYR A 279 42.69 -35.76 -25.99
C TYR A 279 42.95 -35.22 -24.57
N ALA A 280 44.04 -34.48 -24.36
CA ALA A 280 44.37 -33.89 -23.06
C ALA A 280 43.30 -32.89 -22.58
N GLN A 281 42.83 -32.02 -23.47
CA GLN A 281 41.71 -31.09 -23.21
C GLN A 281 40.43 -31.86 -22.86
N ARG A 282 40.09 -32.91 -23.62
CA ARG A 282 38.93 -33.77 -23.33
C ARG A 282 39.04 -34.44 -21.96
N GLN A 283 40.22 -34.92 -21.56
CA GLN A 283 40.45 -35.50 -20.24
C GLN A 283 40.34 -34.48 -19.10
N LEU A 284 40.76 -33.24 -19.33
CA LEU A 284 40.58 -32.15 -18.38
C LEU A 284 39.10 -31.79 -18.22
N LEU A 285 38.36 -31.61 -19.33
CA LEU A 285 36.93 -31.37 -19.31
C LEU A 285 36.12 -32.49 -18.63
N LEU A 286 36.53 -33.76 -18.82
CA LEU A 286 35.90 -34.89 -18.10
C LEU A 286 36.11 -34.80 -16.59
N LYS A 287 37.32 -34.46 -16.13
CA LYS A 287 37.59 -34.23 -14.70
C LYS A 287 36.76 -33.08 -14.15
N ASP A 288 36.67 -31.96 -14.88
CA ASP A 288 35.86 -30.81 -14.46
C ASP A 288 34.37 -31.18 -14.35
N ILE A 289 33.85 -31.96 -15.31
CA ILE A 289 32.48 -32.50 -15.26
C ILE A 289 32.26 -33.37 -14.02
N ASP A 290 33.21 -34.25 -13.67
CA ASP A 290 33.08 -35.13 -12.49
C ASP A 290 33.20 -34.35 -11.17
N VAL A 291 34.04 -33.32 -11.10
CA VAL A 291 34.07 -32.37 -9.96
C VAL A 291 32.73 -31.62 -9.83
N LEU A 292 32.16 -31.15 -10.95
CA LEU A 292 30.86 -30.48 -10.95
C LEU A 292 29.73 -31.42 -10.50
N ARG A 293 29.72 -32.68 -10.95
CA ARG A 293 28.77 -33.71 -10.49
C ARG A 293 28.89 -33.97 -8.99
N GLY A 294 30.11 -34.06 -8.46
CA GLY A 294 30.35 -34.19 -7.02
C GLY A 294 29.76 -33.02 -6.23
N ARG A 295 30.03 -31.79 -6.68
CA ARG A 295 29.47 -30.56 -6.07
C ARG A 295 27.94 -30.50 -6.18
N GLU A 296 27.36 -30.94 -7.29
CA GLU A 296 25.90 -31.01 -7.48
C GLU A 296 25.26 -32.00 -6.49
N ALA A 297 25.89 -33.16 -6.28
CA ALA A 297 25.43 -34.16 -5.31
C ALA A 297 25.53 -33.63 -3.86
N GLU A 298 26.62 -32.96 -3.49
CA GLU A 298 26.73 -32.29 -2.18
C GLU A 298 25.66 -31.22 -1.97
N LEU A 299 25.38 -30.40 -2.99
CA LEU A 299 24.34 -29.36 -2.92
C LEU A 299 22.95 -29.98 -2.77
N LYS A 300 22.64 -31.06 -3.49
CA LYS A 300 21.39 -31.83 -3.33
C LYS A 300 21.22 -32.35 -1.91
N GLN A 301 22.24 -33.00 -1.34
CA GLN A 301 22.21 -33.49 0.04
C GLN A 301 22.01 -32.34 1.06
N ARG A 302 22.65 -31.18 0.85
CA ARG A 302 22.46 -30.00 1.72
C ARG A 302 21.04 -29.44 1.63
N ILE A 303 20.45 -29.40 0.44
CA ILE A 303 19.06 -28.94 0.22
C ILE A 303 18.08 -29.91 0.90
N GLU A 304 18.23 -31.22 0.69
CA GLU A 304 17.38 -32.25 1.32
C GLU A 304 17.46 -32.20 2.85
N ALA A 305 18.67 -32.05 3.41
CA ALA A 305 18.87 -31.89 4.85
C ALA A 305 18.25 -30.59 5.39
N PHE A 306 18.36 -29.49 4.64
CA PHE A 306 17.74 -28.21 5.01
C PHE A 306 16.21 -28.27 4.97
N GLU A 307 15.61 -28.85 3.93
CA GLU A 307 14.17 -29.05 3.84
C GLU A 307 13.64 -29.93 4.99
N LEU A 308 14.36 -30.99 5.34
CA LEU A 308 13.99 -31.86 6.46
C LEU A 308 14.09 -31.13 7.80
N ALA A 309 15.13 -30.33 8.02
CA ALA A 309 15.26 -29.49 9.20
C ALA A 309 14.14 -28.42 9.28
N GLN A 310 13.77 -27.81 8.16
CA GLN A 310 12.67 -26.86 8.07
C GLN A 310 11.33 -27.53 8.43
N ARG A 311 11.01 -28.69 7.84
CA ARG A 311 9.78 -29.45 8.13
C ARG A 311 9.68 -29.79 9.62
N LEU A 312 10.77 -30.29 10.23
CA LEU A 312 10.81 -30.57 11.66
C LEU A 312 10.60 -29.32 12.53
N GLN A 313 11.10 -28.15 12.10
CA GLN A 313 10.88 -26.90 12.83
C GLN A 313 9.43 -26.40 12.66
N GLU A 314 8.84 -26.55 11.48
CA GLU A 314 7.42 -26.24 11.24
C GLU A 314 6.50 -27.15 12.06
N GLU A 315 6.80 -28.45 12.19
CA GLU A 315 6.06 -29.37 13.04
C GLU A 315 6.16 -29.02 14.53
N LYS A 316 7.37 -28.68 15.01
CA LYS A 316 7.57 -28.12 16.36
C LYS A 316 6.71 -26.87 16.56
N ASN A 317 6.75 -25.91 15.64
CA ASN A 317 5.94 -24.69 15.71
C ASN A 317 4.42 -24.99 15.69
N LYS A 318 3.96 -25.93 14.86
CA LYS A 318 2.55 -26.37 14.84
C LYS A 318 2.15 -26.92 16.21
N SER A 319 2.89 -27.90 16.73
CA SER A 319 2.61 -28.51 18.04
C SER A 319 2.62 -27.52 19.20
N THR A 320 3.53 -26.53 19.22
CA THR A 320 3.53 -25.49 20.26
C THR A 320 2.34 -24.55 20.11
N THR A 321 1.96 -24.13 18.89
CA THR A 321 0.75 -23.32 18.68
C THR A 321 -0.54 -24.06 19.02
N ASP A 322 -0.62 -25.38 18.79
CA ASP A 322 -1.77 -26.19 19.18
C ASP A 322 -1.84 -26.35 20.71
N ALA A 323 -0.69 -26.52 21.39
CA ALA A 323 -0.62 -26.56 22.85
C ALA A 323 -0.99 -25.22 23.48
N LEU A 324 -0.58 -24.10 22.89
CA LEU A 324 -0.97 -22.75 23.31
C LEU A 324 -2.48 -22.52 23.09
N ARG A 325 -3.03 -22.84 21.91
CA ARG A 325 -4.48 -22.74 21.65
C ARG A 325 -5.31 -23.57 22.62
N LYS A 326 -4.86 -24.78 22.99
CA LYS A 326 -5.52 -25.59 24.04
C LYS A 326 -5.47 -24.92 25.42
N ARG A 327 -4.34 -24.28 25.79
CA ARG A 327 -4.24 -23.52 27.04
C ARG A 327 -5.15 -22.29 27.04
N GLU A 328 -5.18 -21.53 25.95
CA GLU A 328 -6.07 -20.37 25.78
C GLU A 328 -7.55 -20.75 25.89
N LEU A 329 -7.97 -21.86 25.26
CA LEU A 329 -9.33 -22.37 25.38
C LEU A 329 -9.66 -22.82 26.82
N ASN A 330 -8.73 -23.47 27.51
CA ASN A 330 -8.90 -23.83 28.92
C ASN A 330 -9.01 -22.60 29.83
N VAL A 331 -8.19 -21.57 29.59
CA VAL A 331 -8.26 -20.30 30.35
C VAL A 331 -9.60 -19.60 30.11
N LYS A 332 -10.05 -19.48 28.85
CA LYS A 332 -11.38 -18.90 28.52
C LYS A 332 -12.52 -19.67 29.19
N SER A 333 -12.49 -21.00 29.15
CA SER A 333 -13.47 -21.82 29.87
C SER A 333 -13.47 -21.55 31.38
N ILE A 334 -12.29 -21.41 31.98
CA ILE A 334 -12.16 -21.08 33.40
C ILE A 334 -12.71 -19.67 33.70
N GLU A 335 -12.36 -18.67 32.89
CA GLU A 335 -12.88 -17.29 32.97
C GLU A 335 -14.41 -17.28 32.88
N GLU A 336 -15.01 -17.94 31.88
CA GLU A 336 -16.46 -18.11 31.73
C GLU A 336 -17.10 -18.76 32.98
N THR A 337 -16.47 -19.77 33.58
CA THR A 337 -16.99 -20.36 34.82
C THR A 337 -16.90 -19.42 36.02
N TYR A 338 -15.85 -18.58 36.12
CA TYR A 338 -15.73 -17.59 37.19
C TYR A 338 -16.72 -16.44 37.01
N ASP A 339 -16.90 -15.95 35.79
CA ASP A 339 -17.92 -14.95 35.44
C ASP A 339 -19.33 -15.45 35.77
N GLN A 340 -19.63 -16.71 35.44
CA GLN A 340 -20.94 -17.28 35.77
C GLN A 340 -21.13 -17.46 37.28
N ARG A 341 -20.08 -17.86 38.02
CA ARG A 341 -20.11 -17.89 39.49
C ARG A 341 -20.33 -16.49 40.07
N LEU A 342 -19.61 -15.48 39.59
CA LEU A 342 -19.74 -14.09 40.03
C LEU A 342 -21.15 -13.55 39.77
N LYS A 343 -21.72 -13.79 38.58
CA LYS A 343 -23.12 -13.46 38.26
C LYS A 343 -24.11 -14.17 39.20
N ASN A 344 -23.88 -15.44 39.52
CA ASN A 344 -24.73 -16.19 40.43
C ASN A 344 -24.66 -15.65 41.88
N GLU A 345 -23.47 -15.36 42.41
CA GLU A 345 -23.33 -14.77 43.75
C GLU A 345 -23.91 -13.34 43.82
N LEU A 346 -23.70 -12.52 42.79
CA LEU A 346 -24.35 -11.19 42.69
C LEU A 346 -25.87 -11.31 42.68
N LEU A 347 -26.43 -12.30 41.97
CA LEU A 347 -27.88 -12.55 41.98
C LEU A 347 -28.37 -13.01 43.36
N LYS A 348 -27.64 -13.88 44.06
CA LYS A 348 -27.97 -14.26 45.44
C LYS A 348 -28.01 -13.06 46.36
N TYR A 349 -26.96 -12.23 46.39
CA TYR A 349 -26.94 -11.01 47.21
C TYR A 349 -28.08 -10.04 46.88
N GLN A 350 -28.46 -9.92 45.60
CA GLN A 350 -29.63 -9.13 45.20
C GLN A 350 -30.97 -9.72 45.66
N LEU A 351 -31.09 -11.04 45.73
CA LEU A 351 -32.27 -11.73 46.26
C LEU A 351 -32.32 -11.62 47.78
N GLU A 352 -31.22 -11.92 48.47
CA GLU A 352 -31.08 -11.74 49.92
C GLU A 352 -31.47 -10.32 50.33
N LEU A 353 -30.93 -9.28 49.68
CA LEU A 353 -31.27 -7.89 49.99
C LEU A 353 -32.77 -7.56 49.78
N LYS A 354 -33.42 -8.19 48.80
CA LYS A 354 -34.87 -8.04 48.56
C LYS A 354 -35.68 -8.76 49.63
N ASP A 355 -35.32 -9.98 49.98
CA ASP A 355 -35.98 -10.75 51.03
C ASP A 355 -35.84 -10.06 52.39
N ASP A 356 -34.67 -9.49 52.68
CA ASP A 356 -34.38 -8.65 53.84
C ASP A 356 -35.26 -7.37 53.87
N TYR A 357 -35.47 -6.75 52.70
CA TYR A 357 -36.35 -5.60 52.56
C TYR A 357 -37.83 -5.97 52.76
N ILE A 358 -38.27 -7.11 52.20
CA ILE A 358 -39.61 -7.66 52.38
C ILE A 358 -39.84 -8.02 53.86
N ALA A 359 -38.87 -8.64 54.52
CA ALA A 359 -38.94 -8.98 55.95
C ALA A 359 -39.04 -7.72 56.82
N ARG A 360 -38.25 -6.68 56.54
CA ARG A 360 -38.35 -5.37 57.21
C ARG A 360 -39.72 -4.71 56.98
N ALA A 361 -40.23 -4.72 55.74
CA ALA A 361 -41.54 -4.17 55.41
C ALA A 361 -42.69 -4.92 56.11
N ASN A 362 -42.68 -6.24 56.08
CA ASN A 362 -43.67 -7.09 56.75
C ASN A 362 -43.67 -6.87 58.27
N LYS A 363 -42.49 -6.74 58.89
CA LYS A 363 -42.37 -6.40 60.31
C LYS A 363 -42.97 -5.03 60.63
N LEU A 364 -42.72 -4.03 59.79
CA LEU A 364 -43.27 -2.69 59.96
C LEU A 364 -44.80 -2.70 59.83
N ILE A 365 -45.37 -3.45 58.87
CA ILE A 365 -46.82 -3.63 58.71
C ILE A 365 -47.44 -4.28 59.96
N GLU A 366 -46.79 -5.31 60.52
CA GLU A 366 -47.26 -5.99 61.73
C GLU A 366 -47.15 -5.10 62.98
N ASP A 367 -46.10 -4.30 63.11
CA ASP A 367 -45.94 -3.34 64.21
C ASP A 367 -46.93 -2.15 64.05
N GLU A 368 -47.22 -1.70 62.83
CA GLU A 368 -48.32 -0.76 62.53
C GLU A 368 -49.68 -1.34 62.94
N ARG A 369 -49.94 -2.62 62.62
CA ARG A 369 -51.18 -3.31 62.98
C ARG A 369 -51.33 -3.36 64.50
N LYS A 370 -50.29 -3.78 65.24
CA LYS A 370 -50.29 -3.77 66.71
C LYS A 370 -50.50 -2.38 67.29
N ASN A 371 -49.95 -1.34 66.67
CA ASN A 371 -50.18 0.03 67.11
C ASN A 371 -51.62 0.50 66.84
N LYS A 372 -52.24 0.08 65.72
CA LYS A 372 -53.67 0.31 65.44
C LYS A 372 -54.55 -0.42 66.47
N GLU A 373 -54.28 -1.68 66.77
CA GLU A 373 -54.97 -2.46 67.80
C GLU A 373 -54.86 -1.80 69.19
N LYS A 374 -53.65 -1.39 69.61
CA LYS A 374 -53.45 -0.61 70.86
C LYS A 374 -54.21 0.71 70.86
N THR A 375 -54.27 1.42 69.72
CA THR A 375 -55.00 2.68 69.60
C THR A 375 -56.50 2.46 69.78
N ILE A 376 -57.05 1.39 69.20
CA ILE A 376 -58.45 0.99 69.38
C ILE A 376 -58.73 0.65 70.85
N HIS A 377 -57.87 -0.15 71.49
CA HIS A 377 -57.97 -0.49 72.92
C HIS A 377 -57.97 0.75 73.82
N LEU A 378 -57.01 1.67 73.62
CA LEU A 378 -56.95 2.94 74.35
C LEU A 378 -58.21 3.80 74.11
N GLN A 379 -58.78 3.76 72.89
CA GLN A 379 -60.02 4.47 72.58
C GLN A 379 -61.26 3.80 73.22
N GLU A 380 -61.24 2.50 73.47
CA GLU A 380 -62.26 1.77 74.22
C GLU A 380 -62.15 2.06 75.72
N GLU A 381 -60.94 2.04 76.28
CA GLU A 381 -60.67 2.47 77.66
C GLU A 381 -61.09 3.93 77.90
N LEU A 382 -60.75 4.85 76.99
CA LEU A 382 -61.20 6.24 77.07
C LEU A 382 -62.73 6.37 76.99
N ARG A 383 -63.41 5.54 76.19
CA ARG A 383 -64.89 5.50 76.15
C ARG A 383 -65.47 4.98 77.47
N ALA A 384 -64.89 3.94 78.05
CA ALA A 384 -65.30 3.39 79.35
C ALA A 384 -65.03 4.35 80.53
N ILE A 385 -63.91 5.09 80.49
CA ILE A 385 -63.60 6.13 81.47
C ILE A 385 -64.59 7.30 81.34
N ASN A 386 -64.94 7.71 80.12
CA ASN A 386 -65.93 8.76 79.90
C ASN A 386 -67.34 8.33 80.34
N SER A 387 -67.78 7.11 80.07
CA SER A 387 -69.09 6.64 80.59
C SER A 387 -69.09 6.53 82.11
N LYS A 388 -68.00 6.07 82.74
CA LYS A 388 -67.85 6.10 84.20
C LYS A 388 -67.82 7.50 84.80
N LYS A 389 -67.24 8.48 84.08
CA LYS A 389 -67.29 9.91 84.44
C LYS A 389 -68.70 10.48 84.32
N GLU A 390 -69.47 10.07 83.31
CA GLU A 390 -70.88 10.43 83.14
C GLU A 390 -71.75 9.82 84.26
N GLU A 391 -71.63 8.52 84.54
CA GLU A 391 -72.26 7.87 85.70
C GLU A 391 -71.90 8.58 87.02
N LEU A 392 -70.63 8.93 87.22
CA LEU A 392 -70.19 9.67 88.40
C LEU A 392 -70.85 11.06 88.45
N SER A 393 -70.93 11.79 87.34
CA SER A 393 -71.61 13.09 87.28
C SER A 393 -73.11 13.00 87.59
N GLN A 394 -73.78 11.94 87.12
CA GLN A 394 -75.17 11.66 87.44
C GLN A 394 -75.34 11.35 88.93
N SER A 395 -74.46 10.51 89.50
CA SER A 395 -74.49 10.20 90.94
C SER A 395 -74.17 11.40 91.82
N VAL A 396 -73.24 12.28 91.42
CA VAL A 396 -72.95 13.55 92.10
C VAL A 396 -74.15 14.50 92.02
N ASN A 397 -74.86 14.57 90.90
CA ASN A 397 -76.09 15.33 90.80
C ASN A 397 -77.19 14.73 91.70
N ARG A 398 -77.32 13.41 91.74
CA ARG A 398 -78.27 12.73 92.64
C ARG A 398 -77.94 12.93 94.13
N ILE A 399 -76.65 13.01 94.48
CA ILE A 399 -76.20 13.38 95.83
C ILE A 399 -76.63 14.81 96.14
N LYS A 400 -76.42 15.78 95.25
CA LYS A 400 -76.88 17.18 95.45
C LYS A 400 -78.40 17.28 95.59
N GLU A 401 -79.18 16.51 94.84
CA GLU A 401 -80.63 16.41 95.01
C GLU A 401 -80.98 15.90 96.41
N LEU A 402 -80.35 14.82 96.86
CA LEU A 402 -80.57 14.24 98.19
C LEU A 402 -80.07 15.16 99.32
N GLU A 403 -79.00 15.94 99.11
CA GLU A 403 -78.54 16.98 100.03
C GLU A 403 -79.61 18.09 100.16
N LEU A 404 -80.17 18.57 99.05
CA LEU A 404 -81.26 19.56 99.06
C LEU A 404 -82.54 19.01 99.72
N GLU A 405 -82.91 17.75 99.43
CA GLU A 405 -84.01 17.07 100.10
C GLU A 405 -83.76 16.99 101.63
N LEU A 406 -82.55 16.61 102.04
CA LEU A 406 -82.16 16.48 103.45
C LEU A 406 -82.11 17.85 104.17
N GLU A 407 -81.62 18.91 103.51
CA GLU A 407 -81.69 20.29 104.01
C GLU A 407 -83.15 20.74 104.18
N SER A 408 -84.04 20.38 103.25
CA SER A 408 -85.47 20.66 103.36
C SER A 408 -86.14 19.92 104.53
N VAL A 409 -85.77 18.64 104.75
CA VAL A 409 -86.27 17.83 105.88
C VAL A 409 -85.70 18.35 107.21
N ARG A 410 -84.45 18.81 107.26
CA ARG A 410 -83.88 19.53 108.41
C ARG A 410 -84.67 20.80 108.72
N ALA A 411 -85.01 21.60 107.70
CA ALA A 411 -85.81 22.80 107.88
C ALA A 411 -87.23 22.50 108.38
N GLN A 412 -87.89 21.46 107.85
CA GLN A 412 -89.19 20.96 108.33
C GLN A 412 -89.09 20.47 109.78
N SER A 413 -88.06 19.69 110.12
CA SER A 413 -87.81 19.21 111.47
C SER A 413 -87.58 20.36 112.47
N LEU A 414 -86.81 21.39 112.09
CA LEU A 414 -86.64 22.62 112.88
C LEU A 414 -87.96 23.38 113.08
N ALA A 415 -88.82 23.44 112.07
CA ALA A 415 -90.15 24.04 112.17
C ALA A 415 -91.06 23.26 113.14
N ILE A 416 -91.12 21.93 113.01
CA ILE A 416 -91.85 21.05 113.94
C ILE A 416 -91.30 21.17 115.37
N THR A 417 -89.97 21.27 115.52
CA THR A 417 -89.32 21.44 116.83
C THR A 417 -89.69 22.78 117.47
N LYS A 418 -89.77 23.87 116.69
CA LYS A 418 -90.30 25.17 117.17
C LYS A 418 -91.77 25.06 117.57
N GLN A 419 -92.59 24.38 116.78
CA GLN A 419 -94.01 24.17 117.07
C GLN A 419 -94.23 23.35 118.36
N ASN A 420 -93.41 22.31 118.57
CA ASN A 420 -93.39 21.53 119.82
C ASN A 420 -92.92 22.34 121.03
N ARG A 421 -91.95 23.25 120.88
CA ARG A 421 -91.59 24.19 121.97
C ARG A 421 -92.76 25.10 122.34
N LEU A 422 -93.42 25.69 121.35
CA LEU A 422 -94.59 26.56 121.57
C LEU A 422 -95.75 25.81 122.26
N LEU A 423 -95.99 24.55 121.90
CA LEU A 423 -96.97 23.69 122.56
C LEU A 423 -96.56 23.36 124.01
N ASN A 424 -95.29 23.03 124.26
CA ASN A 424 -94.78 22.79 125.61
C ASN A 424 -94.81 24.04 126.50
N GLU A 425 -94.58 25.24 125.95
CA GLU A 425 -94.72 26.51 126.66
C GLU A 425 -96.17 26.74 127.08
N LYS A 426 -97.14 26.54 126.18
CA LYS A 426 -98.58 26.58 126.53
C LYS A 426 -98.99 25.56 127.60
N VAL A 427 -98.39 24.36 127.59
CA VAL A 427 -98.65 23.35 128.64
C VAL A 427 -98.06 23.79 129.98
N LYS A 428 -96.90 24.45 130.00
CA LYS A 428 -96.32 25.03 131.21
C LYS A 428 -97.11 26.24 131.74
N GLU A 429 -97.63 27.11 130.87
CA GLU A 429 -98.51 28.22 131.28
C GLU A 429 -99.83 27.75 131.93
N MET A 430 -100.24 26.50 131.71
CA MET A 430 -101.42 25.90 132.36
C MET A 430 -101.12 25.12 133.66
N SER A 431 -99.91 25.21 134.23
CA SER A 431 -99.54 24.47 135.46
C SER A 431 -100.40 24.78 136.69
N ASP A 432 -100.90 26.02 136.76
CA ASP A 432 -101.49 26.57 138.00
C ASP A 432 -102.97 26.19 138.16
N TYR A 433 -103.54 25.48 137.18
CA TYR A 433 -104.92 24.98 137.20
C TYR A 433 -105.22 24.05 138.39
N SER A 434 -104.19 23.39 138.93
CA SER A 434 -104.26 22.55 140.14
C SER A 434 -104.64 23.37 141.39
N LEU A 435 -103.90 24.47 141.61
CA LEU A 435 -104.07 25.36 142.79
C LEU A 435 -105.41 26.11 142.74
N LEU A 436 -105.83 26.53 141.54
CA LEU A 436 -107.12 27.19 141.33
C LEU A 436 -108.31 26.26 141.68
N LYS A 437 -108.13 24.94 141.55
CA LYS A 437 -109.15 23.93 141.85
C LYS A 437 -109.27 23.65 143.35
N GLU A 438 -108.18 23.74 144.10
CA GLU A 438 -108.17 23.58 145.57
C GLU A 438 -108.83 24.78 146.27
N GLY A 439 -108.46 26.01 145.92
CA GLY A 439 -109.08 27.22 146.48
C GLY A 439 -110.60 27.31 146.23
N LYS A 440 -111.09 26.73 145.13
CA LYS A 440 -112.53 26.60 144.86
C LYS A 440 -113.24 25.66 145.84
N LEU A 441 -112.59 24.59 146.29
CA LEU A 441 -113.16 23.64 147.25
C LEU A 441 -113.20 24.23 148.67
N GLU A 442 -112.18 24.99 149.07
CA GLU A 442 -112.15 25.68 150.38
C GLU A 442 -113.25 26.73 150.51
N LEU A 443 -113.44 27.58 149.49
CA LEU A 443 -114.54 28.56 149.44
C LEU A 443 -115.93 27.88 149.44
N GLN A 444 -116.03 26.66 148.89
CA GLN A 444 -117.25 25.85 148.90
C GLN A 444 -117.53 25.21 150.27
N ALA A 445 -116.49 24.93 151.07
CA ALA A 445 -116.63 24.48 152.46
C ALA A 445 -117.05 25.64 153.38
N GLN A 446 -116.42 26.81 153.25
CA GLN A 446 -116.80 28.02 154.02
C GLN A 446 -118.26 28.44 153.76
N ASN A 447 -118.73 28.33 152.52
CA ASN A 447 -120.13 28.58 152.16
C ASN A 447 -121.14 27.59 152.80
N LYS A 448 -120.73 26.36 153.13
CA LYS A 448 -121.60 25.42 153.86
C LYS A 448 -121.71 25.80 155.34
N LEU A 449 -120.60 26.20 155.95
CA LEU A 449 -120.55 26.60 157.36
C LEU A 449 -121.39 27.87 157.63
N LEU A 450 -121.28 28.87 156.77
CA LEU A 450 -122.09 30.11 156.85
C LEU A 450 -123.60 29.85 156.67
N LYS A 451 -123.99 28.86 155.85
CA LYS A 451 -125.40 28.46 155.73
C LYS A 451 -125.93 27.78 156.99
N GLN A 452 -125.14 26.95 157.65
CA GLN A 452 -125.53 26.32 158.92
C GLN A 452 -125.76 27.37 160.02
N HIS A 453 -124.87 28.37 160.15
CA HIS A 453 -125.09 29.46 161.10
C HIS A 453 -126.33 30.32 160.79
N LEU A 454 -126.67 30.55 159.52
CA LEU A 454 -127.89 31.28 159.16
C LEU A 454 -129.17 30.51 159.53
N ASP A 455 -129.18 29.18 159.41
CA ASP A 455 -130.31 28.35 159.83
C ASP A 455 -130.38 28.20 161.36
N GLU A 456 -129.26 28.22 162.09
CA GLU A 456 -129.23 28.31 163.55
C GLU A 456 -129.84 29.64 164.05
N ILE A 457 -129.46 30.77 163.44
CA ILE A 457 -130.02 32.10 163.76
C ILE A 457 -131.53 32.17 163.44
N ARG A 458 -131.99 31.54 162.34
CA ARG A 458 -133.42 31.41 162.02
C ARG A 458 -134.17 30.60 163.08
N ASN A 459 -133.62 29.47 163.52
CA ASN A 459 -134.23 28.62 164.54
C ASN A 459 -134.24 29.28 165.94
N GLN A 460 -133.26 30.14 166.24
CA GLN A 460 -133.27 30.97 167.46
C GLN A 460 -134.35 32.08 167.38
N ASN A 461 -134.50 32.75 166.24
CA ASN A 461 -135.58 33.73 166.02
C ASN A 461 -136.99 33.12 166.15
N LEU A 462 -137.19 31.89 165.66
CA LEU A 462 -138.44 31.16 165.85
C LEU A 462 -138.77 30.90 167.33
N ARG A 463 -137.76 30.63 168.17
CA ARG A 463 -137.94 30.45 169.63
C ARG A 463 -138.23 31.78 170.35
N LEU A 464 -137.65 32.89 169.90
CA LEU A 464 -137.94 34.22 170.44
C LEU A 464 -139.36 34.68 170.08
N LEU A 465 -139.83 34.38 168.86
CA LEU A 465 -141.22 34.64 168.45
C LEU A 465 -142.25 33.87 169.29
N SER A 466 -141.94 32.63 169.73
CA SER A 466 -142.81 31.88 170.65
C SER A 466 -142.85 32.41 172.09
N HIS A 467 -141.94 33.31 172.48
CA HIS A 467 -141.94 33.95 173.80
C HIS A 467 -142.72 35.28 173.84
N LEU A 468 -143.00 35.90 172.69
CA LEU A 468 -143.68 37.20 172.60
C LEU A 468 -145.21 37.10 172.55
N SER A 469 -145.79 35.89 172.56
CA SER A 469 -147.22 35.65 172.33
C SER A 469 -148.04 35.31 173.59
N GLN A 470 -147.49 35.44 174.80
CA GLN A 470 -148.26 35.36 176.06
C GLN A 470 -147.98 36.55 177.01
N PRO A 471 -148.99 37.01 177.78
CA PRO A 471 -148.94 38.27 178.51
C PRO A 471 -148.23 38.18 179.87
N SER A 472 -147.55 39.26 180.27
CA SER A 472 -146.81 39.37 181.54
C SER A 472 -147.65 40.01 182.68
N PRO A 473 -147.48 39.61 183.96
CA PRO A 473 -148.45 39.90 185.03
C PRO A 473 -148.52 41.36 185.52
N GLU A 474 -147.48 42.15 185.24
CA GLU A 474 -147.27 43.48 185.85
C GLU A 474 -148.24 44.55 185.30
N LEU A 475 -148.66 44.43 184.03
CA LEU A 475 -149.63 45.36 183.42
C LEU A 475 -151.06 45.20 183.95
N ALA A 476 -151.44 44.00 184.40
CA ALA A 476 -152.76 43.74 184.96
C ALA A 476 -152.91 44.28 186.40
N ALA A 477 -151.80 44.43 187.14
CA ALA A 477 -151.79 45.05 188.46
C ALA A 477 -152.10 46.56 188.38
N PHE A 478 -151.42 47.28 187.48
CA PHE A 478 -151.60 48.73 187.34
C PHE A 478 -153.00 49.15 186.85
N GLN A 479 -153.65 48.39 185.95
CA GLN A 479 -155.03 48.68 185.57
C GLN A 479 -156.05 48.53 186.72
N LYS A 480 -155.73 47.71 187.73
CA LYS A 480 -156.57 47.51 188.92
C LYS A 480 -156.44 48.65 189.94
N GLU A 481 -155.34 49.40 189.91
CA GLU A 481 -155.15 50.59 190.73
C GLU A 481 -155.67 51.85 190.03
N LEU A 482 -155.47 51.98 188.71
CA LEU A 482 -155.90 53.16 187.96
C LEU A 482 -157.43 53.37 188.01
N LYS A 483 -158.23 52.29 187.94
CA LYS A 483 -159.70 52.36 188.14
C LYS A 483 -160.15 52.54 189.59
N LYS A 484 -159.29 52.32 190.59
CA LYS A 484 -159.59 52.72 191.97
C LYS A 484 -159.45 54.24 192.13
N ALA A 485 -158.48 54.86 191.45
CA ALA A 485 -158.32 56.32 191.45
C ALA A 485 -159.45 57.05 190.70
N GLU A 486 -159.90 56.54 189.55
CA GLU A 486 -161.03 57.13 188.80
C GLU A 486 -162.33 57.19 189.63
N ASN A 487 -162.59 56.17 190.47
CA ASN A 487 -163.77 56.13 191.35
C ASN A 487 -163.71 57.13 192.52
N VAL A 488 -162.53 57.63 192.89
CA VAL A 488 -162.37 58.67 193.93
C VAL A 488 -162.60 60.06 193.32
N ILE A 489 -162.00 60.33 192.16
CA ILE A 489 -162.16 61.62 191.45
C ILE A 489 -163.63 61.86 191.07
N ALA A 490 -164.36 60.83 190.66
CA ALA A 490 -165.79 60.94 190.34
C ALA A 490 -166.69 61.19 191.59
N PHE A 491 -166.20 60.90 192.80
CA PHE A 491 -166.89 61.19 194.05
C PHE A 491 -166.65 62.65 194.47
N GLU A 492 -165.41 63.13 194.43
CA GLU A 492 -165.05 64.53 194.70
C GLU A 492 -165.71 65.51 193.73
N HIS A 493 -165.86 65.14 192.45
CA HIS A 493 -166.56 65.99 191.48
C HIS A 493 -168.08 66.11 191.73
N LYS A 494 -168.69 65.15 192.45
CA LYS A 494 -170.09 65.26 192.92
C LYS A 494 -170.23 66.19 194.13
N GLU A 495 -169.21 66.33 194.97
CA GLU A 495 -169.22 67.31 196.07
C GLU A 495 -168.94 68.74 195.56
N PHE A 496 -168.08 68.91 194.55
CA PHE A 496 -167.72 70.25 194.07
C PHE A 496 -168.87 71.00 193.38
N GLU A 497 -169.65 70.36 192.50
CA GLU A 497 -170.83 71.01 191.90
C GLU A 497 -171.98 71.23 192.91
N ALA A 498 -172.10 70.37 193.93
CA ALA A 498 -173.03 70.59 195.04
C ALA A 498 -172.69 71.88 195.83
N HIS A 499 -171.42 72.24 195.97
CA HIS A 499 -171.00 73.51 196.54
C HIS A 499 -171.13 74.70 195.57
N LYS A 500 -170.83 74.53 194.29
CA LYS A 500 -170.88 75.64 193.31
C LYS A 500 -172.29 76.18 193.08
N GLN A 501 -173.31 75.32 193.03
CA GLN A 501 -174.70 75.77 192.85
C GLN A 501 -175.33 76.28 194.16
N ALA A 502 -174.84 75.82 195.32
CA ALA A 502 -175.14 76.47 196.60
C ALA A 502 -174.60 77.92 196.65
N LEU A 503 -173.43 78.18 196.06
CA LEU A 503 -172.85 79.53 195.95
C LEU A 503 -173.59 80.42 194.94
N GLN A 504 -174.08 79.88 193.82
CA GLN A 504 -174.84 80.70 192.85
C GLN A 504 -176.26 81.03 193.34
N LYS A 505 -176.80 80.26 194.29
CA LYS A 505 -177.97 80.67 195.09
C LYS A 505 -177.69 81.82 196.07
N GLN A 506 -176.44 82.25 196.26
CA GLN A 506 -176.09 83.42 197.09
C GLN A 506 -175.87 84.72 196.29
N LEU A 507 -175.79 84.69 194.95
CA LEU A 507 -175.53 85.89 194.15
C LEU A 507 -176.78 86.54 193.52
N GLN A 508 -177.97 86.23 194.04
CA GLN A 508 -179.21 86.96 193.73
C GLN A 508 -179.43 88.22 194.58
N SER A 509 -178.46 88.61 195.43
CA SER A 509 -178.66 89.66 196.43
C SER A 509 -177.41 90.51 196.68
N GLU A 510 -177.20 91.55 195.86
CA GLU A 510 -176.79 92.91 196.31
C GLU A 510 -176.78 93.90 195.12
N VAL A 511 -177.59 94.96 195.26
CA VAL A 511 -177.97 96.07 194.34
C VAL A 511 -179.25 95.85 193.54
#